data_AF-A0A4D7JS13-F1
#
_entry.id   AF-A0A4D7JS13-F1
#
_cell.length_a   1.000
_cell.length_b   1.000
_cell.length_c   1.000
_cell.angle_alpha   90.00
_cell.angle_beta   90.00
_cell.angle_gamma   90.00
#
_symmetry.space_group_name_H-M   'P 1'
#
loop_
_entity.id
_entity.type
_entity.pdbx_description
1 polymer ?
#
loop_
_entity_poly.entity_id
_entity_poly.type
_entity_poly.pdbx_seq_one_letter_code
_entity_poly.pdbx_strand_id
1 'polypeptide(L)'
;MAFFKYTFLAFAILLFSTCNLIANSDTSSSRSNVKERIFQINLEDPGLGINTKFHEVKPIISPDGQSLFFSRMFYPGNKGGITDEQDVYHSRMIDGKWSHPVNMGSPINTRGANGLISISPDGRHILLLNSYKGTSAPVSQSFKQKDGKWSQPEDIKIYSYYNNSIYADFHMAPNNRTLLMAIERNDSRGDQDLYVSFVLDNGQWSPPLHMGDIINSKGAEFSPYLSSDGKTLYFASTGHNGYGESDIYYTKRLDDTWTKWSAPVNMGPQVNSPGWEAYYSISNISDYAYFISGKSADSKTRNVYRLPSSQIDYTPETTVMIEGKVEGLNKESVTVRVKDSETGEELAQAYTSANSGKYTLMIPKVASIDISAKGDKIFGFNKRIDLSKVNIKTRIDLKAEPLSKGGNIRMNNLLFQRTTPILLKESYPDLKNIAYIMQRNPKIKIRVEGHTDNVGHDKAKLKLSFDRANMIKSHLINLGVKENRIETIGYGDEKPVAPNDTEDNKQRNRRVEIKILSF
;
A
#
# COMPACT_ATOMS: atom_id res chain seq x y z
N MET A 1 -16.33 43.13 32.32
CA MET A 1 -15.60 44.42 32.37
C MET A 1 -14.23 44.18 32.97
N ALA A 2 -13.22 44.96 32.59
CA ALA A 2 -11.83 44.79 33.04
C ALA A 2 -11.58 45.39 34.44
N PHE A 3 -10.49 45.01 35.10
CA PHE A 3 -9.36 45.92 35.32
C PHE A 3 -8.06 45.19 35.73
N PHE A 4 -6.92 45.80 35.41
CA PHE A 4 -5.55 45.27 35.59
C PHE A 4 -4.89 45.71 36.92
N LYS A 5 -3.97 44.89 37.43
CA LYS A 5 -2.75 45.17 38.24
C LYS A 5 -1.97 43.84 38.35
N TYR A 6 -0.63 43.76 38.39
CA TYR A 6 0.35 44.51 39.21
C TYR A 6 1.68 44.83 38.47
N THR A 7 2.63 45.46 39.18
CA THR A 7 3.96 45.91 38.70
C THR A 7 5.03 45.84 39.83
N PHE A 8 6.33 46.01 39.50
CA PHE A 8 7.54 46.01 40.39
C PHE A 8 7.97 44.61 40.92
N LEU A 9 9.22 44.27 41.32
CA LEU A 9 10.57 44.91 41.51
C LEU A 9 11.64 43.77 41.36
N ALA A 10 12.91 43.81 40.92
CA ALA A 10 14.01 44.75 40.59
C ALA A 10 15.22 44.76 41.59
N PHE A 11 16.43 45.16 41.10
CA PHE A 11 17.78 45.22 41.75
C PHE A 11 18.63 43.90 41.86
N ALA A 12 19.99 43.88 41.90
CA ALA A 12 21.08 44.79 41.41
C ALA A 12 22.52 44.21 41.67
N ILE A 13 23.58 45.00 41.37
CA ILE A 13 25.00 45.01 41.88
C ILE A 13 26.06 44.21 41.08
N LEU A 14 27.36 44.58 40.97
CA LEU A 14 28.09 45.87 40.70
C LEU A 14 29.63 45.60 40.58
N LEU A 15 30.36 46.30 39.68
CA LEU A 15 31.81 46.71 39.65
C LEU A 15 32.95 45.84 40.29
N PHE A 16 34.23 45.88 39.88
CA PHE A 16 35.05 46.77 39.01
C PHE A 16 35.67 45.93 37.85
N SER A 17 36.83 46.15 37.19
CA SER A 17 37.96 47.12 37.27
C SER A 17 38.72 47.21 35.91
N THR A 18 39.90 47.86 35.84
CA THR A 18 40.64 48.16 34.59
C THR A 18 42.11 47.68 34.56
N CYS A 19 42.63 47.43 33.36
CA CYS A 19 44.06 47.50 32.99
C CYS A 19 44.18 47.88 31.50
N ASN A 20 45.36 48.26 31.00
CA ASN A 20 45.48 49.18 29.87
C ASN A 20 46.38 48.71 28.70
N LEU A 21 45.96 49.07 27.47
CA LEU A 21 46.74 49.33 26.24
C LEU A 21 47.38 48.20 25.39
N ILE A 22 47.26 48.43 24.05
CA ILE A 22 48.07 47.94 22.91
C ILE A 22 47.94 46.45 22.50
N ALA A 23 47.08 46.18 21.49
CA ALA A 23 47.47 45.60 20.18
C ALA A 23 46.26 45.58 19.21
N ASN A 24 46.51 45.58 17.89
CA ASN A 24 45.47 45.69 16.84
C ASN A 24 44.76 44.36 16.54
N SER A 25 43.42 44.33 16.57
CA SER A 25 42.56 43.65 15.56
C SER A 25 41.06 43.84 15.85
N ASP A 26 40.26 44.04 14.81
CA ASP A 26 38.81 43.80 14.67
C ASP A 26 37.86 44.00 15.87
N THR A 27 36.96 44.99 15.75
CA THR A 27 35.47 44.79 15.80
C THR A 27 34.71 46.14 15.66
N SER A 28 34.21 46.46 14.47
CA SER A 28 33.40 47.69 14.24
C SER A 28 32.23 47.51 13.26
N SER A 29 31.55 46.35 13.30
CA SER A 29 30.39 46.07 12.43
C SER A 29 29.39 45.08 13.05
N SER A 30 28.76 45.45 14.18
CA SER A 30 27.77 44.61 14.90
C SER A 30 26.35 45.20 14.99
N ARG A 31 25.99 46.13 14.09
CA ARG A 31 24.61 46.55 13.84
C ARG A 31 24.34 46.57 12.33
N SER A 32 23.08 46.31 11.95
CA SER A 32 22.57 46.19 10.58
C SER A 32 23.40 45.32 9.62
N ASN A 33 23.16 43.99 9.65
CA ASN A 33 23.08 43.15 8.43
C ASN A 33 22.64 41.70 8.75
N VAL A 34 21.49 41.55 9.43
CA VAL A 34 20.70 40.32 9.22
C VAL A 34 20.13 40.44 7.82
N LYS A 35 20.71 39.73 6.85
CA LYS A 35 20.09 39.60 5.52
C LYS A 35 18.75 38.92 5.72
N GLU A 36 17.66 39.59 5.33
CA GLU A 36 16.41 38.90 5.06
C GLU A 36 16.69 37.79 4.05
N ARG A 37 16.47 36.54 4.45
CA ARG A 37 16.34 35.46 3.47
C ARG A 37 15.02 35.72 2.74
N ILE A 38 15.11 36.34 1.57
CA ILE A 38 13.97 36.45 0.67
C ILE A 38 13.55 35.01 0.32
N PHE A 39 12.44 34.56 0.91
CA PHE A 39 11.84 33.27 0.63
C PHE A 39 11.24 33.29 -0.79
N GLN A 40 12.08 33.05 -1.81
CA GLN A 40 11.65 32.85 -3.19
C GLN A 40 11.01 31.47 -3.35
N ILE A 41 9.82 31.34 -2.79
CA ILE A 41 8.98 30.15 -2.80
C ILE A 41 8.31 30.04 -4.18
N ASN A 42 9.01 29.38 -5.10
CA ASN A 42 8.59 29.18 -6.50
C ASN A 42 7.59 28.02 -6.64
N LEU A 43 6.52 28.04 -5.84
CA LEU A 43 5.45 27.03 -5.88
C LEU A 43 4.69 27.07 -7.21
N GLU A 44 4.77 25.98 -7.96
CA GLU A 44 4.17 25.86 -9.29
C GLU A 44 2.68 25.53 -9.21
N ASP A 45 1.85 26.31 -9.90
CA ASP A 45 0.42 26.00 -10.04
C ASP A 45 0.23 24.86 -11.06
N PRO A 46 -0.54 23.80 -10.74
CA PRO A 46 -0.77 22.67 -11.64
C PRO A 46 -1.61 23.04 -12.89
N GLY A 47 -2.25 24.22 -12.91
CA GLY A 47 -2.83 24.84 -14.09
C GLY A 47 -4.31 24.52 -14.36
N LEU A 48 -4.79 25.02 -15.50
CA LEU A 48 -6.10 24.72 -16.15
C LEU A 48 -7.35 24.75 -15.24
N GLY A 49 -7.30 25.55 -14.18
CA GLY A 49 -8.40 25.73 -13.24
C GLY A 49 -8.57 24.56 -12.28
N ILE A 50 -7.46 23.89 -11.90
CA ILE A 50 -7.38 23.13 -10.64
C ILE A 50 -7.68 24.08 -9.48
N ASN A 51 -6.84 25.10 -9.27
CA ASN A 51 -7.04 26.12 -8.26
C ASN A 51 -8.12 27.14 -8.68
N THR A 52 -8.84 27.68 -7.69
CA THR A 52 -9.86 28.72 -7.86
C THR A 52 -9.71 29.83 -6.82
N LYS A 53 -10.81 30.53 -6.49
CA LYS A 53 -10.89 31.51 -5.37
C LYS A 53 -11.44 30.90 -4.08
N PHE A 54 -11.67 29.59 -4.07
CA PHE A 54 -12.13 28.81 -2.92
C PHE A 54 -10.94 28.02 -2.35
N HIS A 55 -11.18 26.98 -1.56
CA HIS A 55 -10.09 26.10 -1.10
C HIS A 55 -10.09 24.82 -1.93
N GLU A 56 -8.92 24.49 -2.48
CA GLU A 56 -8.62 23.20 -3.09
C GLU A 56 -7.68 22.42 -2.18
N VAL A 57 -8.18 21.31 -1.63
CA VAL A 57 -7.50 20.54 -0.57
C VAL A 57 -7.39 19.06 -0.91
N LYS A 58 -6.55 18.31 -0.17
CA LYS A 58 -6.39 16.86 -0.31
C LYS A 58 -6.04 16.40 -1.75
N PRO A 59 -4.98 16.94 -2.38
CA PRO A 59 -4.55 16.50 -3.70
C PRO A 59 -4.00 15.07 -3.62
N ILE A 60 -4.57 14.15 -4.40
CA ILE A 60 -4.13 12.76 -4.52
C ILE A 60 -3.83 12.47 -5.99
N ILE A 61 -2.55 12.30 -6.31
CA ILE A 61 -2.12 11.82 -7.62
C ILE A 61 -2.34 10.31 -7.69
N SER A 62 -2.92 9.82 -8.79
CA SER A 62 -3.10 8.38 -8.99
C SER A 62 -1.74 7.69 -9.14
N PRO A 63 -1.58 6.44 -8.67
CA PRO A 63 -0.34 5.68 -8.83
C PRO A 63 0.17 5.61 -10.27
N ASP A 64 -0.72 5.60 -11.26
CA ASP A 64 -0.36 5.61 -12.69
C ASP A 64 -0.01 6.99 -13.27
N GLY A 65 -0.05 8.05 -12.46
CA GLY A 65 0.24 9.44 -12.86
C GLY A 65 -0.83 10.12 -13.71
N GLN A 66 -1.91 9.43 -14.10
CA GLN A 66 -2.86 9.91 -15.11
C GLN A 66 -4.06 10.69 -14.55
N SER A 67 -4.32 10.68 -13.24
CA SER A 67 -5.48 11.35 -12.63
C SER A 67 -5.11 12.05 -11.32
N LEU A 68 -5.45 13.33 -11.19
CA LEU A 68 -5.30 14.11 -9.96
C LEU A 68 -6.70 14.31 -9.35
N PHE A 69 -6.89 13.77 -8.15
CA PHE A 69 -8.10 13.98 -7.34
C PHE A 69 -7.85 15.08 -6.32
N PHE A 70 -8.87 15.85 -5.95
CA PHE A 70 -8.81 16.85 -4.87
C PHE A 70 -10.23 17.23 -4.42
N SER A 71 -10.38 17.75 -3.21
CA SER A 71 -11.65 18.29 -2.71
C SER A 71 -11.74 19.80 -2.93
N ARG A 72 -12.92 20.28 -3.31
CA ARG A 72 -13.26 21.72 -3.33
C ARG A 72 -14.17 22.09 -2.18
N MET A 73 -13.81 23.12 -1.43
CA MET A 73 -14.59 23.58 -0.28
C MET A 73 -15.54 24.73 -0.64
N PHE A 74 -16.81 24.62 -0.24
CA PHE A 74 -17.83 25.67 -0.40
C PHE A 74 -17.98 26.20 -1.85
N TYR A 75 -17.67 25.36 -2.84
CA TYR A 75 -17.62 25.76 -4.24
C TYR A 75 -19.01 25.66 -4.89
N PRO A 76 -19.45 26.62 -5.73
CA PRO A 76 -20.81 26.64 -6.29
C PRO A 76 -21.22 25.40 -7.12
N GLY A 77 -20.25 24.61 -7.60
CA GLY A 77 -20.50 23.36 -8.32
C GLY A 77 -20.59 22.10 -7.45
N ASN A 78 -20.46 22.22 -6.12
CA ASN A 78 -20.62 21.11 -5.17
C ASN A 78 -22.10 20.66 -5.10
N LYS A 79 -22.39 19.46 -4.59
CA LYS A 79 -23.75 18.89 -4.50
C LYS A 79 -24.76 19.72 -3.69
N GLY A 80 -24.29 20.43 -2.67
CA GLY A 80 -25.03 21.43 -1.91
C GLY A 80 -24.69 22.89 -2.28
N GLY A 81 -23.86 23.10 -3.31
CA GLY A 81 -23.35 24.42 -3.69
C GLY A 81 -22.47 25.05 -2.61
N ILE A 82 -22.63 26.36 -2.39
CA ILE A 82 -21.76 27.13 -1.47
C ILE A 82 -21.92 26.79 0.02
N THR A 83 -22.92 26.00 0.40
CA THR A 83 -23.10 25.49 1.78
C THR A 83 -22.54 24.07 1.96
N ASP A 84 -21.90 23.50 0.93
CA ASP A 84 -21.39 22.12 0.93
C ASP A 84 -19.89 22.11 1.23
N GLU A 85 -19.52 21.53 2.36
CA GLU A 85 -18.20 21.71 2.97
C GLU A 85 -17.04 21.23 2.09
N GLN A 86 -17.14 20.04 1.48
CA GLN A 86 -16.10 19.45 0.63
C GLN A 86 -16.78 18.57 -0.43
N ASP A 87 -16.37 18.67 -1.68
CA ASP A 87 -16.86 17.78 -2.75
C ASP A 87 -15.70 17.35 -3.64
N VAL A 88 -15.66 16.07 -4.06
CA VAL A 88 -14.48 15.52 -4.76
C VAL A 88 -14.51 15.87 -6.25
N TYR A 89 -13.41 16.41 -6.75
CA TYR A 89 -13.13 16.67 -8.15
C TYR A 89 -11.99 15.77 -8.65
N HIS A 90 -11.97 15.49 -9.94
CA HIS A 90 -10.83 14.89 -10.61
C HIS A 90 -10.43 15.65 -11.88
N SER A 91 -9.14 15.65 -12.18
CA SER A 91 -8.56 16.04 -13.47
C SER A 91 -7.78 14.85 -14.06
N ARG A 92 -7.56 14.84 -15.38
CA ARG A 92 -6.75 13.82 -16.08
C ARG A 92 -5.58 14.45 -16.81
N MET A 93 -4.45 13.75 -16.85
CA MET A 93 -3.29 14.15 -17.62
C MET A 93 -3.56 13.88 -19.11
N ILE A 94 -3.52 14.93 -19.93
CA ILE A 94 -3.70 14.89 -21.38
C ILE A 94 -2.60 15.78 -21.98
N ASP A 95 -1.75 15.23 -22.85
CA ASP A 95 -0.67 15.95 -23.54
C ASP A 95 0.22 16.80 -22.61
N GLY A 96 0.55 16.24 -21.45
CA GLY A 96 1.39 16.88 -20.41
C GLY A 96 0.67 17.93 -19.56
N LYS A 97 -0.66 18.05 -19.65
CA LYS A 97 -1.46 19.05 -18.94
C LYS A 97 -2.67 18.44 -18.24
N TRP A 98 -3.07 19.03 -17.11
CA TRP A 98 -4.27 18.64 -16.37
C TRP A 98 -5.54 19.12 -17.09
N SER A 99 -6.48 18.22 -17.39
CA SER A 99 -7.80 18.57 -17.94
C SER A 99 -8.57 19.51 -17.01
N HIS A 100 -9.60 20.20 -17.53
CA HIS A 100 -10.49 20.93 -16.63
C HIS A 100 -11.13 19.96 -15.60
N PRO A 101 -11.26 20.35 -14.31
CA PRO A 101 -11.74 19.43 -13.29
C PRO A 101 -13.22 19.08 -13.41
N VAL A 102 -13.54 17.82 -13.11
CA VAL A 102 -14.91 17.27 -13.15
C VAL A 102 -15.30 16.81 -11.75
N ASN A 103 -16.47 17.23 -11.28
CA ASN A 103 -17.07 16.75 -10.03
C ASN A 103 -17.32 15.25 -10.14
N MET A 104 -16.86 14.43 -9.19
CA MET A 104 -16.96 12.97 -9.28
C MET A 104 -18.41 12.45 -9.25
N GLY A 105 -19.36 13.26 -8.79
CA GLY A 105 -20.77 12.93 -8.78
C GLY A 105 -21.11 11.78 -7.82
N SER A 106 -22.38 11.38 -7.82
CA SER A 106 -22.85 10.33 -6.92
C SER A 106 -22.45 8.95 -7.47
N PRO A 107 -22.02 8.00 -6.63
CA PRO A 107 -22.22 7.96 -5.18
C PRO A 107 -21.08 8.58 -4.34
N ILE A 108 -20.02 9.12 -4.95
CA ILE A 108 -18.85 9.66 -4.23
C ILE A 108 -19.15 11.04 -3.61
N ASN A 109 -19.94 11.83 -4.31
CA ASN A 109 -20.38 13.16 -3.88
C ASN A 109 -21.87 13.10 -3.48
N THR A 110 -22.10 13.33 -2.19
CA THR A 110 -23.39 13.49 -1.51
C THR A 110 -23.47 14.90 -0.89
N ARG A 111 -24.40 15.20 0.02
CA ARG A 111 -24.37 16.49 0.77
C ARG A 111 -23.56 16.32 2.05
N GLY A 112 -22.71 17.29 2.37
CA GLY A 112 -21.74 17.25 3.48
C GLY A 112 -20.30 17.16 2.96
N ALA A 113 -19.32 16.99 3.85
CA ALA A 113 -17.92 16.87 3.46
C ALA A 113 -17.59 15.51 2.82
N ASN A 114 -17.53 15.47 1.49
CA ASN A 114 -16.98 14.37 0.71
C ASN A 114 -15.50 14.64 0.38
N GLY A 115 -14.61 13.69 0.66
CA GLY A 115 -13.18 13.80 0.36
C GLY A 115 -12.57 12.47 -0.05
N LEU A 116 -11.78 12.45 -1.13
CA LEU A 116 -10.98 11.28 -1.50
C LEU A 116 -9.63 11.37 -0.82
N ILE A 117 -9.32 10.35 -0.03
CA ILE A 117 -8.17 10.34 0.88
C ILE A 117 -6.99 9.57 0.30
N SER A 118 -7.26 8.46 -0.38
CA SER A 118 -6.21 7.63 -1.01
C SER A 118 -6.82 6.70 -2.05
N ILE A 119 -6.03 6.31 -3.06
CA ILE A 119 -6.44 5.40 -4.14
C ILE A 119 -5.44 4.26 -4.31
N SER A 120 -5.94 3.05 -4.55
CA SER A 120 -5.13 1.83 -4.69
C SER A 120 -4.25 1.81 -5.96
N PRO A 121 -3.15 1.02 -5.99
CA PRO A 121 -2.28 0.85 -7.17
C PRO A 121 -2.97 0.49 -8.48
N ASP A 122 -4.11 -0.20 -8.43
CA ASP A 122 -4.90 -0.59 -9.60
C ASP A 122 -5.99 0.42 -10.00
N GLY A 123 -6.14 1.51 -9.25
CA GLY A 123 -7.16 2.54 -9.47
C GLY A 123 -8.59 2.03 -9.28
N ARG A 124 -8.79 0.95 -8.49
CA ARG A 124 -10.10 0.30 -8.27
C ARG A 124 -10.65 0.40 -6.85
N HIS A 125 -9.89 0.86 -5.87
CA HIS A 125 -10.34 1.04 -4.49
C HIS A 125 -9.94 2.45 -4.04
N ILE A 126 -10.87 3.17 -3.43
CA ILE A 126 -10.65 4.52 -2.87
C ILE A 126 -11.13 4.57 -1.42
N LEU A 127 -10.33 5.24 -0.59
CA LEU A 127 -10.71 5.64 0.76
C LEU A 127 -11.34 7.04 0.70
N LEU A 128 -12.41 7.22 1.47
CA LEU A 128 -13.25 8.41 1.50
C LEU A 128 -13.40 8.90 2.94
N LEU A 129 -13.42 10.22 3.11
CA LEU A 129 -13.76 10.89 4.37
C LEU A 129 -15.21 10.59 4.77
N ASN A 130 -15.49 10.50 6.07
CA ASN A 130 -16.81 10.34 6.68
C ASN A 130 -17.55 9.01 6.38
N SER A 131 -18.68 8.80 7.05
CA SER A 131 -19.64 7.73 6.72
C SER A 131 -20.74 8.23 5.80
N TYR A 132 -21.04 7.45 4.76
CA TYR A 132 -22.11 7.74 3.80
C TYR A 132 -23.47 7.15 4.26
N LYS A 133 -23.49 6.54 5.45
CA LYS A 133 -24.62 5.82 6.04
C LYS A 133 -25.15 6.48 7.32
N GLY A 134 -24.62 7.64 7.71
CA GLY A 134 -25.01 8.36 8.92
C GLY A 134 -24.57 7.68 10.22
N THR A 135 -23.56 6.81 10.15
CA THR A 135 -22.94 6.15 11.30
C THR A 135 -21.75 6.96 11.82
N SER A 136 -21.24 6.61 13.00
CA SER A 136 -20.01 7.17 13.58
C SER A 136 -18.71 6.62 12.98
N ALA A 137 -18.75 5.95 11.82
CA ALA A 137 -17.54 5.49 11.14
C ALA A 137 -16.76 6.69 10.56
N PRO A 138 -15.44 6.79 10.76
CA PRO A 138 -14.69 7.98 10.40
C PRO A 138 -14.34 8.06 8.91
N VAL A 139 -14.27 6.91 8.24
CA VAL A 139 -13.96 6.79 6.80
C VAL A 139 -14.79 5.67 6.17
N SER A 140 -15.03 5.81 4.87
CA SER A 140 -15.68 4.83 4.02
C SER A 140 -14.76 4.37 2.88
N GLN A 141 -15.01 3.19 2.32
CA GLN A 141 -14.34 2.69 1.12
C GLN A 141 -15.31 2.58 -0.05
N SER A 142 -14.85 2.78 -1.28
CA SER A 142 -15.62 2.51 -2.50
C SER A 142 -14.79 1.76 -3.54
N PHE A 143 -15.46 0.86 -4.27
CA PHE A 143 -14.85 -0.04 -5.24
C PHE A 143 -15.34 0.22 -6.65
N LYS A 144 -14.42 0.30 -7.60
CA LYS A 144 -14.70 0.50 -9.01
C LYS A 144 -15.28 -0.78 -9.60
N GLN A 145 -16.48 -0.66 -10.15
CA GLN A 145 -17.31 -1.76 -10.60
C GLN A 145 -16.94 -2.26 -12.00
N LYS A 146 -17.74 -3.20 -12.51
CA LYS A 146 -17.57 -3.82 -13.83
C LYS A 146 -17.90 -2.89 -15.00
N ASP A 147 -18.73 -1.88 -14.77
CA ASP A 147 -19.10 -0.82 -15.73
C ASP A 147 -18.23 0.45 -15.60
N GLY A 148 -17.22 0.43 -14.72
CA GLY A 148 -16.30 1.55 -14.49
C GLY A 148 -16.80 2.60 -13.48
N LYS A 149 -18.05 2.53 -13.01
CA LYS A 149 -18.57 3.39 -11.93
C LYS A 149 -18.03 2.98 -10.57
N TRP A 150 -18.19 3.84 -9.58
CA TRP A 150 -17.88 3.52 -8.18
C TRP A 150 -19.07 2.86 -7.47
N SER A 151 -18.81 2.00 -6.48
CA SER A 151 -19.84 1.46 -5.60
C SER A 151 -20.40 2.55 -4.68
N GLN A 152 -21.58 2.30 -4.10
CA GLN A 152 -21.95 3.02 -2.88
C GLN A 152 -20.82 2.86 -1.85
N PRO A 153 -20.39 3.93 -1.17
CA PRO A 153 -19.37 3.83 -0.14
C PRO A 153 -19.83 2.98 1.04
N GLU A 154 -18.89 2.29 1.66
CA GLU A 154 -19.12 1.45 2.83
C GLU A 154 -18.18 1.79 3.97
N ASP A 155 -18.76 2.06 5.13
CA ASP A 155 -18.09 2.32 6.40
C ASP A 155 -16.95 1.33 6.69
N ILE A 156 -15.74 1.83 6.93
CA ILE A 156 -14.66 1.02 7.50
C ILE A 156 -14.83 0.96 9.02
N LYS A 157 -14.78 -0.26 9.57
CA LYS A 157 -14.86 -0.51 11.01
C LYS A 157 -13.48 -0.80 11.59
N ILE A 158 -12.96 0.18 12.34
CA ILE A 158 -11.74 0.11 13.13
C ILE A 158 -12.11 -0.29 14.55
N TYR A 159 -11.52 -1.37 15.07
CA TYR A 159 -11.81 -1.86 16.42
C TYR A 159 -11.30 -0.86 17.47
N SER A 160 -12.05 -0.64 18.55
CA SER A 160 -11.70 0.32 19.62
C SER A 160 -11.34 1.74 19.13
N TYR A 161 -11.93 2.17 18.01
CA TYR A 161 -11.80 3.53 17.50
C TYR A 161 -12.63 4.53 18.31
N TYR A 162 -11.98 5.62 18.68
CA TYR A 162 -12.58 6.87 19.11
C TYR A 162 -11.61 8.00 18.70
N ASN A 163 -12.12 9.22 18.61
CA ASN A 163 -11.35 10.45 18.40
C ASN A 163 -11.98 11.53 19.28
N ASN A 164 -11.17 12.25 20.03
CA ASN A 164 -11.60 13.36 20.88
C ASN A 164 -11.67 14.67 20.08
N SER A 165 -10.87 14.79 19.01
CA SER A 165 -10.82 15.96 18.14
C SER A 165 -11.99 16.01 17.16
N ILE A 166 -12.36 17.23 16.77
CA ILE A 166 -13.28 17.47 15.64
C ILE A 166 -12.62 17.22 14.27
N TYR A 167 -11.30 17.06 14.24
CA TYR A 167 -10.51 16.81 13.02
C TYR A 167 -10.01 15.37 12.97
N ALA A 168 -9.95 14.81 11.76
CA ALA A 168 -9.36 13.51 11.50
C ALA A 168 -8.87 13.43 10.05
N ASP A 169 -7.64 12.96 9.85
CA ASP A 169 -7.09 12.59 8.54
C ASP A 169 -6.66 11.13 8.52
N PHE A 170 -6.56 10.54 7.33
CA PHE A 170 -6.30 9.11 7.11
C PHE A 170 -5.42 8.91 5.87
N HIS A 171 -4.88 7.71 5.68
CA HIS A 171 -4.30 7.27 4.40
C HIS A 171 -4.21 5.74 4.31
N MET A 172 -4.75 5.17 3.22
CA MET A 172 -4.56 3.75 2.92
C MET A 172 -3.18 3.54 2.29
N ALA A 173 -2.31 2.78 2.95
CA ALA A 173 -1.05 2.37 2.37
C ALA A 173 -1.28 1.55 1.08
N PRO A 174 -0.40 1.63 0.07
CA PRO A 174 -0.59 0.93 -1.22
C PRO A 174 -0.78 -0.60 -1.15
N ASN A 175 -0.44 -1.23 -0.02
CA ASN A 175 -0.71 -2.64 0.25
C ASN A 175 -2.20 -2.97 0.52
N ASN A 176 -3.07 -1.97 0.72
CA ASN A 176 -4.47 -2.09 1.14
C ASN A 176 -4.69 -2.90 2.43
N ARG A 177 -3.69 -2.93 3.31
CA ARG A 177 -3.68 -3.66 4.60
C ARG A 177 -3.26 -2.81 5.79
N THR A 178 -2.73 -1.61 5.56
CA THR A 178 -2.28 -0.67 6.59
C THR A 178 -2.98 0.67 6.39
N LEU A 179 -3.61 1.19 7.44
CA LEU A 179 -4.35 2.44 7.46
C LEU A 179 -3.65 3.36 8.45
N LEU A 180 -3.07 4.46 7.96
CA LEU A 180 -2.55 5.53 8.79
C LEU A 180 -3.68 6.51 9.10
N MET A 181 -3.58 7.17 10.24
CA MET A 181 -4.64 8.03 10.77
C MET A 181 -4.07 9.07 11.74
N ALA A 182 -4.64 10.26 11.71
CA ALA A 182 -4.28 11.39 12.56
C ALA A 182 -5.49 11.78 13.41
N ILE A 183 -5.45 11.48 14.72
CA ILE A 183 -6.57 11.64 15.65
C ILE A 183 -6.08 11.96 17.06
N GLU A 184 -6.93 12.58 17.86
CA GLU A 184 -6.69 12.85 19.28
C GLU A 184 -7.31 11.74 20.14
N ARG A 185 -6.56 11.21 21.09
CA ARG A 185 -6.97 10.15 22.01
C ARG A 185 -6.39 10.38 23.40
N ASN A 186 -6.82 9.57 24.37
CA ASN A 186 -6.30 9.63 25.74
C ASN A 186 -4.82 9.19 25.83
N ASP A 187 -4.30 8.57 24.77
CA ASP A 187 -2.90 8.19 24.56
C ASP A 187 -2.16 9.10 23.54
N SER A 188 -2.72 10.26 23.18
CA SER A 188 -2.03 11.31 22.39
C SER A 188 -1.05 12.10 23.26
N ARG A 189 -0.04 12.70 22.62
CA ARG A 189 0.98 13.55 23.24
C ARG A 189 0.67 15.05 23.08
N GLY A 190 0.01 15.43 22.00
CA GLY A 190 -0.47 16.78 21.71
C GLY A 190 -1.97 16.78 21.40
N ASP A 191 -2.33 17.39 20.27
CA ASP A 191 -3.69 17.42 19.72
C ASP A 191 -3.97 16.13 18.93
N GLN A 192 -4.03 16.21 17.59
CA GLN A 192 -4.00 15.02 16.74
C GLN A 192 -2.59 14.41 16.75
N ASP A 193 -2.50 13.13 17.11
CA ASP A 193 -1.29 12.31 17.02
C ASP A 193 -1.42 11.33 15.83
N LEU A 194 -0.31 10.84 15.29
CA LEU A 194 -0.31 9.79 14.27
C LEU A 194 -0.45 8.38 14.88
N TYR A 195 -1.35 7.61 14.28
CA TYR A 195 -1.69 6.24 14.61
C TYR A 195 -1.71 5.36 13.35
N VAL A 196 -1.52 4.05 13.54
CA VAL A 196 -1.65 3.04 12.48
C VAL A 196 -2.62 1.92 12.88
N SER A 197 -3.35 1.37 11.91
CA SER A 197 -4.21 0.19 12.05
C SER A 197 -3.96 -0.81 10.91
N PHE A 198 -4.21 -2.09 11.17
CA PHE A 198 -3.91 -3.20 10.25
C PHE A 198 -5.13 -4.12 10.02
N VAL A 199 -5.26 -4.66 8.80
CA VAL A 199 -6.28 -5.69 8.49
C VAL A 199 -5.92 -7.03 9.15
N LEU A 200 -6.74 -7.42 10.13
CA LEU A 200 -6.70 -8.69 10.84
C LEU A 200 -7.27 -9.85 10.00
N ASP A 201 -7.01 -11.10 10.40
CA ASP A 201 -7.47 -12.29 9.68
C ASP A 201 -9.01 -12.45 9.62
N ASN A 202 -9.74 -11.79 10.52
CA ASN A 202 -11.21 -11.71 10.48
C ASN A 202 -11.76 -10.62 9.54
N GLY A 203 -10.89 -9.89 8.84
CA GLY A 203 -11.24 -8.79 7.94
C GLY A 203 -11.56 -7.45 8.63
N GLN A 204 -11.42 -7.35 9.95
CA GLN A 204 -11.56 -6.09 10.69
C GLN A 204 -10.22 -5.34 10.76
N TRP A 205 -10.29 -4.04 11.00
CA TRP A 205 -9.12 -3.21 11.27
C TRP A 205 -8.79 -3.22 12.77
N SER A 206 -7.51 -3.37 13.10
CA SER A 206 -6.99 -3.42 14.48
C SER A 206 -7.28 -2.13 15.26
N PRO A 207 -7.13 -2.14 16.60
CA PRO A 207 -7.01 -0.91 17.37
C PRO A 207 -5.97 0.03 16.76
N PRO A 208 -6.18 1.37 16.83
CA PRO A 208 -5.15 2.34 16.52
C PRO A 208 -3.94 2.14 17.44
N LEU A 209 -2.76 1.96 16.85
CA LEU A 209 -1.46 1.89 17.51
C LEU A 209 -0.76 3.25 17.38
N HIS A 210 -0.44 3.88 18.50
CA HIS A 210 0.33 5.13 18.56
C HIS A 210 1.71 4.94 17.91
N MET A 211 2.12 5.87 17.04
CA MET A 211 3.33 5.72 16.23
C MET A 211 4.61 6.26 16.88
N GLY A 212 4.52 6.81 18.09
CA GLY A 212 5.65 7.11 18.98
C GLY A 212 6.13 8.57 19.00
N ASP A 213 6.62 8.98 20.17
CA ASP A 213 7.07 10.32 20.59
C ASP A 213 8.22 10.96 19.76
N ILE A 214 8.73 10.24 18.75
CA ILE A 214 9.68 10.80 17.78
C ILE A 214 8.95 11.56 16.68
N ILE A 215 7.77 11.07 16.25
CA ILE A 215 6.98 11.72 15.19
C ILE A 215 5.83 12.53 15.77
N ASN A 216 5.19 12.07 16.85
CA ASN A 216 4.13 12.80 17.54
C ASN A 216 4.73 13.79 18.55
N SER A 217 4.25 15.04 18.59
CA SER A 217 4.86 16.19 19.24
C SER A 217 4.00 16.74 20.39
N LYS A 218 3.95 18.06 20.59
CA LYS A 218 3.00 18.74 21.49
C LYS A 218 1.94 19.56 20.75
N GLY A 219 2.02 19.63 19.42
CA GLY A 219 1.01 20.26 18.57
C GLY A 219 0.10 19.21 17.95
N ALA A 220 -0.33 19.45 16.72
CA ALA A 220 -1.04 18.48 15.89
C ALA A 220 -0.12 17.93 14.80
N GLU A 221 -0.12 16.61 14.60
CA GLU A 221 0.40 15.91 13.43
C GLU A 221 -0.74 15.32 12.60
N PHE A 222 -0.80 15.65 11.32
CA PHE A 222 -1.96 15.36 10.47
C PHE A 222 -1.61 15.25 8.98
N SER A 223 -2.61 14.97 8.13
CA SER A 223 -2.46 14.63 6.72
C SER A 223 -1.35 13.58 6.40
N PRO A 224 -1.30 12.43 7.10
CA PRO A 224 -0.26 11.42 6.89
C PRO A 224 -0.34 10.83 5.48
N TYR A 225 0.80 10.71 4.80
CA TYR A 225 0.93 10.04 3.51
C TYR A 225 2.13 9.08 3.55
N LEU A 226 1.86 7.78 3.53
CA LEU A 226 2.89 6.74 3.41
C LEU A 226 3.18 6.46 1.94
N SER A 227 4.44 6.57 1.54
CA SER A 227 4.89 6.32 0.18
C SER A 227 4.74 4.84 -0.24
N SER A 228 4.89 4.59 -1.54
CA SER A 228 4.90 3.24 -2.13
C SER A 228 5.96 2.29 -1.57
N ASP A 229 7.02 2.78 -0.94
CA ASP A 229 8.07 1.96 -0.31
C ASP A 229 7.64 1.33 1.04
N GLY A 230 6.52 1.76 1.63
CA GLY A 230 6.06 1.28 2.94
C GLY A 230 6.97 1.69 4.11
N LYS A 231 7.86 2.66 3.91
CA LYS A 231 8.89 3.09 4.87
C LYS A 231 8.97 4.61 5.02
N THR A 232 8.88 5.36 3.92
CA THR A 232 8.93 6.82 3.94
C THR A 232 7.53 7.38 4.17
N LEU A 233 7.34 8.06 5.30
CA LEU A 233 6.11 8.72 5.71
C LEU A 233 6.31 10.24 5.59
N TYR A 234 5.37 10.90 4.93
CA TYR A 234 5.23 12.35 4.89
C TYR A 234 4.03 12.76 5.75
N PHE A 235 4.11 13.86 6.47
CA PHE A 235 3.01 14.36 7.31
C PHE A 235 3.16 15.87 7.55
N ALA A 236 2.08 16.54 7.94
CA ALA A 236 2.09 17.94 8.35
C ALA A 236 2.14 18.05 9.88
N SER A 237 2.76 19.11 10.41
CA SER A 237 2.81 19.37 11.85
C SER A 237 2.72 20.86 12.18
N THR A 238 2.12 21.19 13.32
CA THR A 238 2.18 22.50 14.00
C THR A 238 3.15 22.53 15.20
N GLY A 239 3.68 21.37 15.63
CA GLY A 239 4.47 21.24 16.87
C GLY A 239 5.94 20.90 16.68
N HIS A 240 6.39 20.55 15.48
CA HIS A 240 7.81 20.47 15.11
C HIS A 240 8.36 21.82 14.62
N ASN A 241 9.68 22.01 14.72
CA ASN A 241 10.34 23.27 14.32
C ASN A 241 10.34 23.45 12.79
N GLY A 242 9.65 24.48 12.29
CA GLY A 242 9.47 24.75 10.86
C GLY A 242 9.56 26.22 10.45
N TYR A 243 8.85 26.58 9.38
CA TYR A 243 8.85 27.89 8.73
C TYR A 243 7.52 28.66 8.85
N GLY A 244 6.41 28.01 9.19
CA GLY A 244 5.07 28.63 9.16
C GLY A 244 4.08 28.14 10.22
N GLU A 245 2.79 28.34 9.94
CA GLU A 245 1.65 27.89 10.74
C GLU A 245 1.46 26.36 10.69
N SER A 246 1.93 25.72 9.61
CA SER A 246 2.16 24.28 9.55
C SER A 246 3.13 23.93 8.42
N ASP A 247 4.03 23.00 8.69
CA ASP A 247 5.06 22.53 7.78
C ASP A 247 4.86 21.05 7.45
N ILE A 248 5.23 20.64 6.22
CA ILE A 248 5.35 19.24 5.83
C ILE A 248 6.74 18.71 6.20
N TYR A 249 6.75 17.56 6.86
CA TYR A 249 7.92 16.79 7.26
C TYR A 249 7.91 15.43 6.56
N TYR A 250 9.07 14.79 6.51
CA TYR A 250 9.16 13.36 6.24
C TYR A 250 9.94 12.63 7.35
N THR A 251 9.71 11.32 7.47
CA THR A 251 10.43 10.41 8.36
C THR A 251 10.51 9.01 7.73
N LYS A 252 11.47 8.19 8.16
CA LYS A 252 11.64 6.81 7.69
C LYS A 252 11.42 5.80 8.82
N ARG A 253 10.57 4.80 8.55
CA ARG A 253 10.29 3.65 9.42
C ARG A 253 11.57 2.83 9.61
N LEU A 254 11.93 2.55 10.85
CA LEU A 254 13.20 1.87 11.18
C LEU A 254 13.04 0.37 11.42
N ASP A 255 11.83 -0.09 11.79
CA ASP A 255 11.50 -1.52 11.91
C ASP A 255 9.98 -1.77 11.77
N ASP A 256 9.56 -3.04 11.90
CA ASP A 256 8.16 -3.47 11.78
C ASP A 256 7.30 -3.26 13.04
N THR A 257 7.81 -2.57 14.07
CA THR A 257 7.00 -2.23 15.26
C THR A 257 6.07 -1.05 15.03
N TRP A 258 6.32 -0.24 13.99
CA TRP A 258 5.63 1.03 13.71
C TRP A 258 5.75 2.11 14.80
N THR A 259 6.54 1.87 15.85
CA THR A 259 6.85 2.86 16.90
C THR A 259 8.29 3.40 16.80
N LYS A 260 9.13 2.82 15.93
CA LYS A 260 10.48 3.33 15.64
C LYS A 260 10.57 3.99 14.26
N TRP A 261 10.84 5.28 14.30
CA TRP A 261 10.97 6.17 13.15
C TRP A 261 12.24 7.01 13.28
N SER A 262 12.77 7.51 12.15
CA SER A 262 13.79 8.55 12.20
C SER A 262 13.21 9.84 12.80
N ALA A 263 14.08 10.71 13.31
CA ALA A 263 13.67 12.09 13.59
C ALA A 263 13.00 12.69 12.34
N PRO A 264 11.87 13.41 12.48
CA PRO A 264 11.25 14.13 11.38
C PRO A 264 12.19 15.18 10.79
N VAL A 265 12.21 15.28 9.47
CA VAL A 265 12.99 16.25 8.72
C VAL A 265 12.04 17.13 7.92
N ASN A 266 12.11 18.43 8.14
CA ASN A 266 11.31 19.43 7.45
C ASN A 266 11.66 19.44 5.95
N MET A 267 10.66 19.46 5.05
CA MET A 267 10.88 19.40 3.61
C MET A 267 11.53 20.66 2.99
N GLY A 268 11.73 21.72 3.77
CA GLY A 268 12.48 22.90 3.34
C GLY A 268 11.66 23.92 2.52
N PRO A 269 12.26 25.07 2.18
CA PRO A 269 11.57 26.23 1.60
C PRO A 269 11.14 26.07 0.13
N GLN A 270 11.27 24.86 -0.44
CA GLN A 270 10.68 24.51 -1.74
C GLN A 270 9.23 23.99 -1.60
N VAL A 271 8.92 23.41 -0.43
CA VAL A 271 7.59 22.89 -0.08
C VAL A 271 6.93 23.82 0.92
N ASN A 272 7.63 24.15 2.01
CA ASN A 272 7.10 24.87 3.16
C ASN A 272 7.30 26.39 3.05
N SER A 273 6.36 27.14 3.61
CA SER A 273 6.27 28.59 3.56
C SER A 273 5.94 29.17 4.94
N PRO A 274 5.85 30.50 5.09
CA PRO A 274 5.21 31.15 6.25
C PRO A 274 3.69 30.93 6.35
N GLY A 275 3.11 30.05 5.53
CA GLY A 275 1.71 29.68 5.49
C GLY A 275 1.44 28.38 6.25
N TRP A 276 0.57 27.54 5.68
CA TRP A 276 0.12 26.28 6.29
C TRP A 276 0.07 25.24 5.18
N GLU A 277 1.01 24.30 5.24
CA GLU A 277 1.25 23.28 4.22
C GLU A 277 0.84 21.89 4.71
N ALA A 278 0.14 21.14 3.86
CA ALA A 278 -0.42 19.84 4.22
C ALA A 278 -0.74 18.97 3.00
N TYR A 279 -1.16 17.72 3.25
CA TYR A 279 -1.67 16.77 2.26
C TYR A 279 -0.72 16.50 1.10
N TYR A 280 0.50 16.07 1.44
CA TYR A 280 1.49 15.65 0.46
C TYR A 280 1.06 14.38 -0.28
N SER A 281 1.34 14.30 -1.58
CA SER A 281 1.05 13.14 -2.43
C SER A 281 2.01 13.06 -3.62
N ILE A 282 2.50 11.85 -3.91
CA ILE A 282 3.44 11.59 -5.02
C ILE A 282 3.10 10.25 -5.69
N SER A 283 3.57 10.04 -6.93
CA SER A 283 3.69 8.71 -7.53
C SER A 283 5.15 8.48 -7.96
N ASN A 284 5.64 7.26 -7.80
CA ASN A 284 6.99 6.85 -8.22
C ASN A 284 7.22 6.93 -9.74
N ILE A 285 6.16 7.10 -10.53
CA ILE A 285 6.23 7.31 -11.99
C ILE A 285 5.65 8.67 -12.43
N SER A 286 5.46 9.62 -11.51
CA SER A 286 5.06 10.99 -11.85
C SER A 286 6.23 11.95 -11.68
N ASP A 287 6.39 12.85 -12.66
CA ASP A 287 7.42 13.89 -12.66
C ASP A 287 7.20 14.96 -11.56
N TYR A 288 6.10 14.90 -10.81
CA TYR A 288 5.74 15.88 -9.77
C TYR A 288 5.15 15.22 -8.51
N ALA A 289 5.50 15.79 -7.36
CA ALA A 289 4.69 15.69 -6.14
C ALA A 289 3.66 16.84 -6.10
N TYR A 290 2.59 16.62 -5.33
CA TYR A 290 1.49 17.55 -5.11
C TYR A 290 1.26 17.73 -3.60
N PHE A 291 0.88 18.92 -3.19
CA PHE A 291 0.55 19.27 -1.80
C PHE A 291 -0.32 20.53 -1.79
N ILE A 292 -0.83 20.94 -0.63
CA ILE A 292 -1.47 22.24 -0.49
C ILE A 292 -0.52 23.22 0.20
N SER A 293 -0.63 24.50 -0.16
CA SER A 293 0.04 25.58 0.56
C SER A 293 -0.88 26.76 0.82
N GLY A 294 -0.66 27.43 1.94
CA GLY A 294 -1.18 28.77 2.23
C GLY A 294 -0.33 29.89 1.64
N LYS A 295 0.98 29.69 1.41
CA LYS A 295 2.01 30.70 1.07
C LYS A 295 2.31 31.74 2.15
N SER A 296 1.32 32.14 2.93
CA SER A 296 1.45 33.07 4.06
C SER A 296 0.34 32.85 5.10
N ALA A 297 0.60 33.26 6.34
CA ALA A 297 -0.36 33.15 7.45
C ALA A 297 -1.67 33.95 7.22
N ASP A 298 -1.61 35.08 6.52
CA ASP A 298 -2.78 35.92 6.17
C ASP A 298 -3.60 35.40 4.97
N SER A 299 -3.12 34.35 4.31
CA SER A 299 -3.71 33.81 3.09
C SER A 299 -5.09 33.18 3.34
N LYS A 300 -6.07 33.67 2.57
CA LYS A 300 -7.50 33.38 2.74
C LYS A 300 -7.96 32.08 2.06
N THR A 301 -7.11 31.46 1.26
CA THR A 301 -7.38 30.17 0.62
C THR A 301 -6.30 29.15 0.97
N ARG A 302 -6.52 27.90 0.59
CA ARG A 302 -5.47 26.88 0.50
C ARG A 302 -5.60 26.27 -0.89
N ASN A 303 -4.48 26.19 -1.60
CA ASN A 303 -4.44 25.87 -3.02
C ASN A 303 -3.49 24.69 -3.24
N VAL A 304 -3.77 23.87 -4.26
CA VAL A 304 -2.89 22.77 -4.67
C VAL A 304 -1.71 23.33 -5.45
N TYR A 305 -0.50 22.96 -5.06
CA TYR A 305 0.73 23.25 -5.78
C TYR A 305 1.45 21.95 -6.13
N ARG A 306 2.44 22.06 -7.03
CA ARG A 306 3.31 20.96 -7.40
C ARG A 306 4.79 21.35 -7.31
N LEU A 307 5.62 20.34 -7.13
CA LEU A 307 7.08 20.43 -7.14
C LEU A 307 7.62 19.27 -7.99
N PRO A 308 8.56 19.49 -8.94
CA PRO A 308 9.13 18.41 -9.72
C PRO A 308 9.81 17.35 -8.82
N SER A 309 9.54 16.07 -9.05
CA SER A 309 10.07 14.95 -8.26
C SER A 309 11.60 14.90 -8.22
N SER A 310 12.27 15.55 -9.19
CA SER A 310 13.73 15.70 -9.28
C SER A 310 14.32 16.81 -8.40
N GLN A 311 13.49 17.70 -7.85
CA GLN A 311 13.89 18.74 -6.89
C GLN A 311 13.69 18.30 -5.43
N ILE A 312 13.15 17.09 -5.22
CA ILE A 312 12.89 16.51 -3.91
C ILE A 312 14.14 15.77 -3.44
N ASP A 313 14.97 16.46 -2.66
CA ASP A 313 16.21 15.92 -2.05
C ASP A 313 15.97 14.62 -1.24
N TYR A 314 14.71 14.36 -0.87
CA TYR A 314 14.26 13.26 -0.03
C TYR A 314 13.40 12.25 -0.80
N THR A 315 14.04 11.51 -1.70
CA THR A 315 13.39 10.44 -2.45
C THR A 315 13.10 9.21 -1.55
N PRO A 316 11.90 8.59 -1.69
CA PRO A 316 11.62 7.26 -1.16
C PRO A 316 12.52 6.17 -1.74
N GLU A 317 12.52 4.97 -1.17
CA GLU A 317 13.16 3.83 -1.84
C GLU A 317 12.47 3.56 -3.20
N THR A 318 13.27 3.27 -4.24
CA THR A 318 12.74 3.01 -5.58
C THR A 318 11.75 1.86 -5.56
N THR A 319 10.56 2.07 -6.08
CA THR A 319 9.52 1.04 -6.21
C THR A 319 9.28 0.65 -7.67
N VAL A 320 8.85 -0.60 -7.87
CA VAL A 320 8.48 -1.16 -9.18
C VAL A 320 6.97 -1.32 -9.25
N MET A 321 6.34 -0.68 -10.23
CA MET A 321 4.96 -0.94 -10.61
C MET A 321 4.91 -2.18 -11.51
N ILE A 322 4.21 -3.22 -11.06
CA ILE A 322 3.92 -4.42 -11.85
C ILE A 322 2.46 -4.33 -12.29
N GLU A 323 2.23 -4.14 -13.59
CA GLU A 323 0.92 -4.35 -14.21
C GLU A 323 0.85 -5.73 -14.89
N GLY A 324 -0.35 -6.29 -15.06
CA GLY A 324 -0.51 -7.54 -15.79
C GLY A 324 -1.96 -8.01 -15.86
N LYS A 325 -2.16 -9.20 -16.42
CA LYS A 325 -3.41 -9.99 -16.32
C LYS A 325 -3.10 -11.42 -15.90
N VAL A 326 -4.04 -12.03 -15.18
CA VAL A 326 -4.13 -13.49 -15.03
C VAL A 326 -5.04 -14.02 -16.15
N GLU A 327 -4.47 -14.79 -17.07
CA GLU A 327 -5.20 -15.49 -18.13
C GLU A 327 -5.89 -16.75 -17.60
N GLY A 328 -6.93 -17.23 -18.31
CA GLY A 328 -7.64 -18.47 -17.97
C GLY A 328 -8.75 -18.35 -16.92
N LEU A 329 -8.98 -17.17 -16.33
CA LEU A 329 -10.03 -16.95 -15.32
C LEU A 329 -11.45 -17.02 -15.90
N ASN A 330 -12.36 -17.71 -15.22
CA ASN A 330 -13.77 -17.78 -15.62
C ASN A 330 -14.63 -16.73 -14.88
N LYS A 331 -14.47 -15.46 -15.28
CA LYS A 331 -15.23 -14.28 -14.78
C LYS A 331 -15.13 -14.01 -13.26
N GLU A 332 -14.07 -14.50 -12.61
CA GLU A 332 -13.84 -14.43 -11.17
C GLU A 332 -12.59 -13.59 -10.82
N SER A 333 -12.55 -13.09 -9.58
CA SER A 333 -11.36 -12.43 -9.03
C SER A 333 -10.46 -13.44 -8.33
N VAL A 334 -9.15 -13.26 -8.46
CA VAL A 334 -8.13 -14.07 -7.78
C VAL A 334 -7.10 -13.13 -7.14
N THR A 335 -6.48 -13.54 -6.04
CA THR A 335 -5.42 -12.75 -5.40
C THR A 335 -4.10 -13.02 -6.10
N VAL A 336 -3.48 -11.98 -6.64
CA VAL A 336 -2.07 -11.99 -7.02
C VAL A 336 -1.26 -11.54 -5.80
N ARG A 337 -0.18 -12.27 -5.49
CA ARG A 337 0.74 -11.96 -4.40
C ARG A 337 2.17 -11.98 -4.91
N VAL A 338 2.95 -11.01 -4.46
CA VAL A 338 4.40 -10.93 -4.72
C VAL A 338 5.13 -11.11 -3.40
N LYS A 339 6.13 -11.99 -3.43
CA LYS A 339 7.09 -12.17 -2.35
C LYS A 339 8.49 -11.80 -2.79
N ASP A 340 9.29 -11.32 -1.85
CA ASP A 340 10.74 -11.33 -2.03
C ASP A 340 11.21 -12.80 -2.15
N SER A 341 12.11 -13.08 -3.09
CA SER A 341 12.49 -14.45 -3.42
C SER A 341 13.70 -14.99 -2.62
N GLU A 342 14.32 -14.14 -1.81
CA GLU A 342 15.43 -14.42 -0.89
C GLU A 342 14.94 -14.47 0.56
N THR A 343 14.19 -13.47 1.03
CA THR A 343 13.65 -13.40 2.41
C THR A 343 12.32 -14.15 2.56
N GLY A 344 11.54 -14.28 1.48
CA GLY A 344 10.19 -14.85 1.52
C GLY A 344 9.11 -13.92 2.09
N GLU A 345 9.43 -12.66 2.37
CA GLU A 345 8.50 -11.60 2.82
C GLU A 345 7.37 -11.36 1.79
N GLU A 346 6.15 -10.99 2.22
CA GLU A 346 5.05 -10.64 1.30
C GLU A 346 5.02 -9.14 0.98
N LEU A 347 5.74 -8.74 -0.07
CA LEU A 347 5.92 -7.34 -0.47
C LEU A 347 4.61 -6.65 -0.88
N ALA A 348 3.70 -7.36 -1.58
CA ALA A 348 2.39 -6.83 -1.94
C ALA A 348 1.37 -7.92 -2.33
N GLN A 349 0.09 -7.57 -2.22
CA GLN A 349 -1.02 -8.36 -2.78
C GLN A 349 -2.06 -7.45 -3.48
N ALA A 350 -2.74 -7.99 -4.50
CA ALA A 350 -3.83 -7.33 -5.21
C ALA A 350 -4.88 -8.35 -5.66
N TYR A 351 -6.09 -7.88 -5.94
CA TYR A 351 -7.17 -8.71 -6.49
C TYR A 351 -7.34 -8.44 -7.98
N THR A 352 -7.49 -9.48 -8.80
CA THR A 352 -7.72 -9.28 -10.24
C THR A 352 -9.11 -8.69 -10.51
N SER A 353 -9.17 -7.82 -11.51
CA SER A 353 -10.42 -7.39 -12.13
C SER A 353 -11.14 -8.61 -12.73
N ALA A 354 -12.22 -9.05 -12.08
CA ALA A 354 -12.92 -10.30 -12.38
C ALA A 354 -13.42 -10.44 -13.83
N ASN A 355 -13.53 -9.35 -14.61
CA ASN A 355 -13.90 -9.40 -16.03
C ASN A 355 -12.72 -9.55 -16.99
N SER A 356 -11.49 -9.25 -16.55
CA SER A 356 -10.34 -9.05 -17.45
C SER A 356 -9.03 -9.69 -16.98
N GLY A 357 -9.03 -10.28 -15.78
CA GLY A 357 -7.82 -10.79 -15.12
C GLY A 357 -6.81 -9.73 -14.72
N LYS A 358 -7.00 -8.45 -15.08
CA LYS A 358 -6.03 -7.38 -14.86
C LYS A 358 -5.76 -7.11 -13.39
N TYR A 359 -4.50 -6.85 -13.05
CA TYR A 359 -4.05 -6.44 -11.73
C TYR A 359 -2.92 -5.40 -11.85
N THR A 360 -2.73 -4.62 -10.78
CA THR A 360 -1.56 -3.74 -10.61
C THR A 360 -1.05 -3.88 -9.17
N LEU A 361 0.26 -3.88 -9.00
CA LEU A 361 0.97 -3.88 -7.72
C LEU A 361 2.04 -2.79 -7.74
N MET A 362 2.39 -2.26 -6.57
CA MET A 362 3.66 -1.57 -6.34
C MET A 362 4.41 -2.33 -5.25
N ILE A 363 5.72 -2.47 -5.42
CA ILE A 363 6.63 -3.14 -4.49
C ILE A 363 7.95 -2.35 -4.34
N PRO A 364 8.68 -2.47 -3.23
CA PRO A 364 10.09 -2.07 -3.16
C PRO A 364 10.93 -2.76 -4.24
N LYS A 365 11.95 -2.08 -4.78
CA LYS A 365 12.88 -2.66 -5.76
C LYS A 365 13.89 -3.58 -5.08
N VAL A 366 13.52 -4.86 -4.97
CA VAL A 366 14.39 -5.96 -4.54
C VAL A 366 15.14 -6.60 -5.72
N ALA A 367 16.06 -7.53 -5.46
CA ALA A 367 16.84 -8.20 -6.51
C ALA A 367 15.99 -9.15 -7.37
N SER A 368 15.16 -9.99 -6.74
CA SER A 368 14.25 -10.90 -7.43
C SER A 368 13.05 -11.30 -6.57
N ILE A 369 11.91 -11.53 -7.22
CA ILE A 369 10.62 -11.83 -6.58
C ILE A 369 10.04 -13.17 -7.03
N ASP A 370 9.22 -13.78 -6.18
CA ASP A 370 8.28 -14.84 -6.55
C ASP A 370 6.87 -14.24 -6.66
N ILE A 371 6.31 -14.21 -7.87
CA ILE A 371 4.95 -13.72 -8.15
C ILE A 371 3.99 -14.90 -8.39
N SER A 372 2.89 -14.91 -7.64
CA SER A 372 1.90 -15.99 -7.66
C SER A 372 0.47 -15.49 -7.80
N ALA A 373 -0.41 -16.28 -8.41
CA ALA A 373 -1.84 -16.02 -8.50
C ALA A 373 -2.62 -17.18 -7.89
N LYS A 374 -3.54 -16.89 -6.96
CA LYS A 374 -4.33 -17.88 -6.22
C LYS A 374 -5.78 -17.45 -6.09
N GLY A 375 -6.70 -18.38 -6.27
CA GLY A 375 -8.14 -18.16 -6.07
C GLY A 375 -8.87 -19.48 -5.98
N ASP A 376 -10.10 -19.45 -5.46
CA ASP A 376 -10.80 -20.67 -5.06
C ASP A 376 -11.07 -21.65 -6.23
N LYS A 377 -11.11 -21.20 -7.50
CA LYS A 377 -11.35 -22.06 -8.69
C LYS A 377 -10.19 -22.11 -9.70
N ILE A 378 -8.98 -21.78 -9.29
CA ILE A 378 -7.77 -21.93 -10.12
C ILE A 378 -6.67 -22.68 -9.37
N PHE A 379 -5.76 -23.32 -10.11
CA PHE A 379 -4.48 -23.72 -9.52
C PHE A 379 -3.53 -22.55 -9.36
N GLY A 380 -2.69 -22.64 -8.31
CA GLY A 380 -1.75 -21.61 -7.94
C GLY A 380 -0.62 -21.51 -8.96
N PHE A 381 -0.63 -20.49 -9.81
CA PHE A 381 0.54 -20.14 -10.61
C PHE A 381 1.62 -19.53 -9.70
N ASN A 382 2.89 -19.83 -9.93
CA ASN A 382 4.03 -19.15 -9.32
C ASN A 382 5.16 -19.01 -10.35
N LYS A 383 5.88 -17.89 -10.33
CA LYS A 383 7.02 -17.62 -11.21
C LYS A 383 8.04 -16.72 -10.51
N ARG A 384 9.32 -17.10 -10.56
CA ARG A 384 10.43 -16.24 -10.14
C ARG A 384 10.78 -15.23 -11.22
N ILE A 385 11.09 -13.99 -10.83
CA ILE A 385 11.41 -12.86 -11.71
C ILE A 385 12.65 -12.15 -11.16
N ASP A 386 13.68 -12.02 -11.97
CA ASP A 386 14.80 -11.11 -11.75
C ASP A 386 14.34 -9.66 -12.03
N LEU A 387 14.46 -8.77 -11.03
CA LEU A 387 14.08 -7.36 -11.12
C LEU A 387 15.28 -6.43 -11.33
N SER A 388 16.52 -6.93 -11.24
CA SER A 388 17.74 -6.12 -11.42
C SER A 388 17.79 -5.46 -12.81
N LYS A 389 17.23 -6.14 -13.82
CA LYS A 389 17.17 -5.75 -15.25
C LYS A 389 15.83 -5.13 -15.66
N VAL A 390 14.98 -4.76 -14.70
CA VAL A 390 13.58 -4.37 -14.95
C VAL A 390 13.34 -2.88 -14.65
N ASN A 391 12.60 -2.23 -15.55
CA ASN A 391 12.19 -0.82 -15.43
C ASN A 391 11.24 -0.62 -14.22
N ILE A 392 11.18 0.61 -13.71
CA ILE A 392 10.28 1.00 -12.60
C ILE A 392 8.79 0.79 -12.91
N LYS A 393 8.43 0.60 -14.18
CA LYS A 393 7.14 0.06 -14.61
C LYS A 393 7.37 -1.15 -15.51
N THR A 394 6.71 -2.27 -15.21
CA THR A 394 6.87 -3.54 -15.93
C THR A 394 5.55 -4.28 -16.11
N ARG A 395 5.50 -5.20 -17.09
CA ARG A 395 4.34 -6.03 -17.40
C ARG A 395 4.63 -7.51 -17.11
N ILE A 396 3.82 -8.15 -16.28
CA ILE A 396 3.92 -9.58 -15.96
C ILE A 396 2.55 -10.24 -16.13
N ASP A 397 2.32 -10.85 -17.29
CA ASP A 397 1.11 -11.67 -17.48
C ASP A 397 1.34 -13.08 -16.91
N LEU A 398 0.34 -13.59 -16.19
CA LEU A 398 0.32 -14.86 -15.48
C LEU A 398 -0.72 -15.77 -16.13
N LYS A 399 -0.51 -17.09 -16.15
CA LYS A 399 -1.48 -18.04 -16.73
C LYS A 399 -2.03 -18.95 -15.64
N ALA A 400 -3.31 -18.81 -15.32
CA ALA A 400 -4.02 -19.73 -14.45
C ALA A 400 -4.60 -20.90 -15.26
N GLU A 401 -4.62 -22.07 -14.64
CA GLU A 401 -5.35 -23.24 -15.15
C GLU A 401 -6.63 -23.40 -14.32
N PRO A 402 -7.83 -23.16 -14.92
CA PRO A 402 -9.09 -23.23 -14.20
C PRO A 402 -9.51 -24.67 -13.91
N LEU A 403 -10.11 -24.88 -12.75
CA LEU A 403 -10.56 -26.20 -12.30
C LEU A 403 -11.64 -26.74 -13.24
N SER A 404 -11.40 -27.94 -13.77
CA SER A 404 -12.24 -28.56 -14.80
C SER A 404 -12.17 -30.10 -14.71
N LYS A 405 -13.29 -30.76 -15.01
CA LYS A 405 -13.35 -32.23 -15.02
C LYS A 405 -12.40 -32.79 -16.09
N GLY A 406 -11.54 -33.73 -15.70
CA GLY A 406 -10.49 -34.32 -16.53
C GLY A 406 -9.18 -33.53 -16.57
N GLY A 407 -9.16 -32.30 -16.04
CA GLY A 407 -7.94 -31.50 -15.90
C GLY A 407 -6.97 -32.08 -14.86
N ASN A 408 -5.68 -31.79 -15.04
CA ASN A 408 -4.62 -32.22 -14.14
C ASN A 408 -4.22 -31.10 -13.17
N ILE A 409 -3.74 -31.47 -11.98
CA ILE A 409 -3.07 -30.58 -11.04
C ILE A 409 -1.57 -30.76 -11.19
N ARG A 410 -0.86 -29.68 -11.51
CA ARG A 410 0.59 -29.66 -11.50
C ARG A 410 1.09 -29.22 -10.12
N MET A 411 1.81 -30.10 -9.44
CA MET A 411 2.70 -29.70 -8.34
C MET A 411 4.05 -29.34 -8.93
N ASN A 412 4.65 -28.25 -8.47
CA ASN A 412 5.93 -27.76 -8.99
C ASN A 412 7.10 -28.20 -8.10
N ASN A 413 6.87 -28.31 -6.78
CA ASN A 413 7.90 -28.62 -5.79
C ASN A 413 7.68 -29.97 -5.08
N LEU A 414 6.99 -30.93 -5.72
CA LEU A 414 6.84 -32.28 -5.16
C LEU A 414 8.16 -33.05 -5.21
N LEU A 415 8.75 -33.30 -4.04
CA LEU A 415 10.02 -34.02 -3.90
C LEU A 415 9.92 -35.11 -2.83
N PHE A 416 10.53 -36.26 -3.10
CA PHE A 416 10.63 -37.39 -2.18
C PHE A 416 12.10 -37.70 -1.85
N GLN A 417 12.38 -38.23 -0.65
CA GLN A 417 13.67 -38.86 -0.37
C GLN A 417 13.90 -40.02 -1.35
N ARG A 418 15.13 -40.12 -1.88
CA ARG A 418 15.50 -41.07 -2.95
C ARG A 418 15.02 -42.49 -2.64
N THR A 419 14.38 -43.14 -3.63
CA THR A 419 13.82 -44.51 -3.53
C THR A 419 12.76 -44.76 -2.44
N THR A 420 12.29 -43.74 -1.71
CA THR A 420 11.22 -43.88 -0.69
C THR A 420 9.90 -43.19 -1.09
N PRO A 421 8.80 -43.42 -0.34
CA PRO A 421 7.61 -42.60 -0.36
C PRO A 421 7.64 -41.40 0.63
N ILE A 422 8.76 -41.13 1.33
CA ILE A 422 8.87 -40.03 2.30
C ILE A 422 9.00 -38.70 1.55
N LEU A 423 8.07 -37.78 1.79
CA LEU A 423 8.10 -36.42 1.22
C LEU A 423 9.18 -35.56 1.86
N LEU A 424 9.80 -34.68 1.05
CA LEU A 424 10.62 -33.59 1.55
C LEU A 424 9.76 -32.36 1.89
N LYS A 425 10.24 -31.54 2.84
CA LYS A 425 9.50 -30.41 3.44
C LYS A 425 9.05 -29.36 2.41
N GLU A 426 9.80 -29.24 1.32
CA GLU A 426 9.57 -28.39 0.15
C GLU A 426 8.25 -28.70 -0.57
N SER A 427 7.70 -29.91 -0.38
CA SER A 427 6.43 -30.36 -0.97
C SER A 427 5.18 -29.84 -0.23
N TYR A 428 5.31 -29.49 1.06
CA TYR A 428 4.16 -29.15 1.89
C TYR A 428 3.39 -27.88 1.49
N PRO A 429 4.00 -26.82 0.91
CA PRO A 429 3.25 -25.68 0.38
C PRO A 429 2.26 -26.06 -0.73
N ASP A 430 2.66 -26.92 -1.67
CA ASP A 430 1.80 -27.38 -2.77
C ASP A 430 0.64 -28.24 -2.23
N LEU A 431 0.91 -29.14 -1.27
CA LEU A 431 -0.12 -29.96 -0.62
C LEU A 431 -1.13 -29.13 0.19
N LYS A 432 -0.67 -28.11 0.92
CA LYS A 432 -1.55 -27.13 1.59
C LYS A 432 -2.44 -26.39 0.59
N ASN A 433 -1.91 -26.03 -0.57
CA ASN A 433 -2.67 -25.35 -1.64
C ASN A 433 -3.75 -26.27 -2.25
N ILE A 434 -3.44 -27.55 -2.46
CA ILE A 434 -4.41 -28.55 -2.94
C ILE A 434 -5.52 -28.79 -1.90
N ALA A 435 -5.16 -28.94 -0.62
CA ALA A 435 -6.14 -29.13 0.46
C ALA A 435 -7.11 -27.95 0.57
N TYR A 436 -6.58 -26.72 0.54
CA TYR A 436 -7.39 -25.49 0.52
C TYR A 436 -8.41 -25.48 -0.64
N ILE A 437 -7.95 -25.78 -1.87
CA ILE A 437 -8.81 -25.83 -3.05
C ILE A 437 -9.90 -26.91 -2.90
N MET A 438 -9.55 -28.10 -2.41
CA MET A 438 -10.53 -29.17 -2.19
C MET A 438 -11.53 -28.83 -1.07
N GLN A 439 -11.13 -28.08 -0.05
CA GLN A 439 -12.03 -27.62 1.02
C GLN A 439 -13.01 -26.56 0.51
N ARG A 440 -12.54 -25.57 -0.26
CA ARG A 440 -13.40 -24.54 -0.88
C ARG A 440 -14.36 -25.10 -1.94
N ASN A 441 -13.99 -26.19 -2.61
CA ASN A 441 -14.82 -26.84 -3.64
C ASN A 441 -15.24 -28.25 -3.19
N PRO A 442 -16.29 -28.42 -2.36
CA PRO A 442 -16.64 -29.71 -1.76
C PRO A 442 -17.03 -30.81 -2.77
N LYS A 443 -17.37 -30.45 -4.02
CA LYS A 443 -17.69 -31.38 -5.12
C LYS A 443 -16.47 -32.00 -5.81
N ILE A 444 -15.27 -31.45 -5.61
CA ILE A 444 -14.06 -31.97 -6.27
C ILE A 444 -13.74 -33.37 -5.77
N LYS A 445 -13.53 -34.30 -6.71
CA LYS A 445 -12.83 -35.56 -6.46
C LYS A 445 -11.57 -35.61 -7.30
N ILE A 446 -10.50 -36.18 -6.75
CA ILE A 446 -9.22 -36.34 -7.43
C ILE A 446 -8.78 -37.80 -7.46
N ARG A 447 -7.94 -38.14 -8.44
CA ARG A 447 -7.04 -39.30 -8.37
C ARG A 447 -5.59 -38.83 -8.30
N VAL A 448 -4.80 -39.43 -7.43
CA VAL A 448 -3.35 -39.24 -7.35
C VAL A 448 -2.70 -40.40 -8.11
N GLU A 449 -1.98 -40.10 -9.20
CA GLU A 449 -1.40 -41.07 -10.14
C GLU A 449 0.15 -41.03 -10.00
N GLY A 450 0.72 -42.04 -9.35
CA GLY A 450 2.16 -42.13 -9.05
C GLY A 450 2.97 -42.85 -10.13
N HIS A 451 4.21 -42.39 -10.36
CA HIS A 451 5.10 -42.92 -11.39
C HIS A 451 6.57 -43.09 -10.92
N THR A 452 7.34 -43.89 -11.66
CA THR A 452 8.79 -44.07 -11.50
C THR A 452 9.51 -43.94 -12.85
N ASP A 453 10.84 -43.88 -12.81
CA ASP A 453 11.67 -44.29 -13.94
C ASP A 453 11.74 -45.83 -14.05
N ASN A 454 12.46 -46.31 -15.07
CA ASN A 454 12.59 -47.74 -15.36
C ASN A 454 13.59 -48.52 -14.47
N VAL A 455 14.17 -47.90 -13.43
CA VAL A 455 15.22 -48.52 -12.63
C VAL A 455 14.64 -49.38 -11.50
N GLY A 456 14.99 -50.67 -11.50
CA GLY A 456 14.56 -51.65 -10.50
C GLY A 456 13.40 -52.55 -10.96
N HIS A 457 13.05 -53.54 -10.15
CA HIS A 457 12.07 -54.58 -10.49
C HIS A 457 10.63 -54.04 -10.51
N ASP A 458 9.79 -54.54 -11.42
CA ASP A 458 8.46 -53.99 -11.72
C ASP A 458 7.52 -53.98 -10.52
N LYS A 459 7.50 -55.08 -9.73
CA LYS A 459 6.73 -55.14 -8.47
C LYS A 459 7.16 -54.07 -7.46
N ALA A 460 8.44 -53.71 -7.43
CA ALA A 460 8.97 -52.66 -6.55
C ALA A 460 8.67 -51.26 -7.08
N LYS A 461 8.81 -51.02 -8.39
CA LYS A 461 8.41 -49.77 -9.07
C LYS A 461 6.92 -49.48 -8.86
N LEU A 462 6.07 -50.47 -9.12
CA LEU A 462 4.62 -50.38 -8.92
C LEU A 462 4.27 -50.06 -7.46
N LYS A 463 4.83 -50.82 -6.50
CA LYS A 463 4.62 -50.57 -5.06
C LYS A 463 5.07 -49.16 -4.66
N LEU A 464 6.29 -48.75 -5.02
CA LEU A 464 6.82 -47.41 -4.69
C LEU A 464 5.96 -46.29 -5.27
N SER A 465 5.46 -46.46 -6.50
CA SER A 465 4.57 -45.48 -7.13
C SER A 465 3.22 -45.35 -6.41
N PHE A 466 2.65 -46.46 -5.95
CA PHE A 466 1.42 -46.49 -5.16
C PHE A 466 1.61 -45.95 -3.73
N ASP A 467 2.69 -46.33 -3.05
CA ASP A 467 3.05 -45.81 -1.71
C ASP A 467 3.22 -44.29 -1.73
N ARG A 468 3.80 -43.72 -2.80
CA ARG A 468 3.92 -42.27 -3.01
C ARG A 468 2.57 -41.58 -3.20
N ALA A 469 1.68 -42.16 -3.99
CA ALA A 469 0.32 -41.65 -4.16
C ALA A 469 -0.46 -41.69 -2.82
N ASN A 470 -0.29 -42.76 -2.04
CA ASN A 470 -0.89 -42.90 -0.72
C ASN A 470 -0.32 -41.90 0.31
N MET A 471 0.99 -41.60 0.28
CA MET A 471 1.57 -40.57 1.14
C MET A 471 0.91 -39.20 0.93
N ILE A 472 0.70 -38.82 -0.33
CA ILE A 472 0.01 -37.57 -0.71
C ILE A 472 -1.45 -37.61 -0.23
N LYS A 473 -2.17 -38.72 -0.44
CA LYS A 473 -3.54 -38.90 0.09
C LYS A 473 -3.59 -38.73 1.61
N SER A 474 -2.70 -39.37 2.36
CA SER A 474 -2.63 -39.25 3.82
C SER A 474 -2.36 -37.82 4.29
N HIS A 475 -1.45 -37.09 3.62
CA HIS A 475 -1.22 -35.68 3.95
C HIS A 475 -2.43 -34.79 3.64
N LEU A 476 -3.14 -35.01 2.53
CA LEU A 476 -4.36 -34.27 2.22
C LEU A 476 -5.50 -34.59 3.21
N ILE A 477 -5.61 -35.83 3.69
CA ILE A 477 -6.55 -36.21 4.75
C ILE A 477 -6.20 -35.51 6.06
N ASN A 478 -4.92 -35.51 6.47
CA ASN A 478 -4.44 -34.82 7.67
C ASN A 478 -4.60 -33.28 7.58
N LEU A 479 -4.64 -32.71 6.38
CA LEU A 479 -4.97 -31.31 6.13
C LEU A 479 -6.49 -31.03 6.10
N GLY A 480 -7.34 -32.05 6.27
CA GLY A 480 -8.80 -31.93 6.39
C GLY A 480 -9.59 -32.21 5.11
N VAL A 481 -9.04 -32.95 4.14
CA VAL A 481 -9.81 -33.43 2.97
C VAL A 481 -10.44 -34.80 3.27
N LYS A 482 -11.75 -34.95 3.02
CA LYS A 482 -12.44 -36.24 3.22
C LYS A 482 -11.87 -37.33 2.31
N GLU A 483 -11.54 -38.49 2.87
CA GLU A 483 -10.91 -39.61 2.16
C GLU A 483 -11.66 -40.05 0.89
N ASN A 484 -12.99 -40.10 0.93
CA ASN A 484 -13.85 -40.52 -0.19
C ASN A 484 -13.85 -39.55 -1.41
N ARG A 485 -12.93 -38.59 -1.42
CA ARG A 485 -12.67 -37.64 -2.51
C ARG A 485 -11.28 -37.82 -3.14
N ILE A 486 -10.47 -38.78 -2.65
CA ILE A 486 -9.10 -39.03 -3.10
C ILE A 486 -8.93 -40.51 -3.47
N GLU A 487 -8.92 -40.80 -4.76
CA GLU A 487 -8.44 -42.07 -5.31
C GLU A 487 -6.90 -42.06 -5.41
N THR A 488 -6.26 -43.23 -5.32
CA THR A 488 -4.81 -43.40 -5.51
C THR A 488 -4.53 -44.55 -6.46
N ILE A 489 -3.53 -44.38 -7.34
CA ILE A 489 -3.05 -45.42 -8.25
C ILE A 489 -1.53 -45.28 -8.44
N GLY A 490 -0.85 -46.41 -8.58
CA GLY A 490 0.55 -46.47 -9.01
C GLY A 490 0.62 -47.07 -10.42
N TYR A 491 1.44 -46.51 -11.29
CA TYR A 491 1.70 -47.01 -12.64
C TYR A 491 3.13 -47.52 -12.86
N GLY A 492 3.99 -47.45 -11.83
CA GLY A 492 5.43 -47.67 -12.02
C GLY A 492 5.96 -46.81 -13.17
N ASP A 493 6.65 -47.45 -14.11
CA ASP A 493 7.21 -46.86 -15.32
C ASP A 493 6.38 -47.06 -16.59
N GLU A 494 5.17 -47.64 -16.52
CA GLU A 494 4.28 -47.90 -17.67
C GLU A 494 3.85 -46.63 -18.43
N LYS A 495 3.98 -45.46 -17.80
CA LYS A 495 3.56 -44.15 -18.33
C LYS A 495 4.66 -43.09 -18.20
N PRO A 496 5.74 -43.19 -19.00
CA PRO A 496 6.80 -42.18 -19.03
C PRO A 496 6.33 -40.90 -19.74
N VAL A 497 6.88 -39.75 -19.34
CA VAL A 497 6.72 -38.43 -20.01
C VAL A 497 8.00 -37.98 -20.71
N ALA A 498 9.07 -38.79 -20.62
CA ALA A 498 10.33 -38.63 -21.33
C ALA A 498 11.00 -40.01 -21.51
N PRO A 499 11.89 -40.21 -22.49
CA PRO A 499 12.64 -41.47 -22.62
C PRO A 499 13.48 -41.75 -21.37
N ASN A 500 13.60 -43.00 -20.92
CA ASN A 500 14.42 -43.33 -19.74
C ASN A 500 15.94 -43.42 -20.06
N ASP A 501 16.46 -42.52 -20.89
CA ASP A 501 17.83 -42.50 -21.41
C ASP A 501 18.82 -41.77 -20.48
N THR A 502 18.40 -40.63 -19.96
CA THR A 502 19.21 -39.66 -19.20
C THR A 502 18.65 -39.49 -17.79
N GLU A 503 19.49 -39.05 -16.85
CA GLU A 503 19.04 -38.89 -15.46
C GLU A 503 18.00 -37.76 -15.30
N ASP A 504 18.09 -36.69 -16.10
CA ASP A 504 17.08 -35.63 -16.18
C ASP A 504 15.71 -36.17 -16.63
N ASN A 505 15.68 -37.01 -17.67
CA ASN A 505 14.43 -37.61 -18.14
C ASN A 505 13.89 -38.66 -17.15
N LYS A 506 14.75 -39.43 -16.49
CA LYS A 506 14.35 -40.31 -15.37
C LYS A 506 13.77 -39.50 -14.21
N GLN A 507 14.37 -38.36 -13.87
CA GLN A 507 13.82 -37.44 -12.86
C GLN A 507 12.44 -36.90 -13.25
N ARG A 508 12.21 -36.58 -14.52
CA ARG A 508 10.88 -36.22 -15.06
C ARG A 508 9.87 -37.38 -14.97
N ASN A 509 10.32 -38.62 -15.07
CA ASN A 509 9.46 -39.81 -14.94
C ASN A 509 9.12 -40.16 -13.47
N ARG A 510 10.02 -39.88 -12.52
CA ARG A 510 9.82 -40.03 -11.05
C ARG A 510 8.84 -38.99 -10.45
N ARG A 511 7.65 -38.87 -11.02
CA ARG A 511 6.64 -37.84 -10.73
C ARG A 511 5.40 -38.41 -10.03
N VAL A 512 4.52 -37.52 -9.60
CA VAL A 512 3.11 -37.83 -9.32
C VAL A 512 2.24 -36.80 -10.05
N GLU A 513 1.25 -37.27 -10.79
CA GLU A 513 0.19 -36.43 -11.35
C GLU A 513 -1.04 -36.49 -10.43
N ILE A 514 -1.89 -35.46 -10.46
CA ILE A 514 -3.20 -35.52 -9.81
C ILE A 514 -4.25 -35.13 -10.84
N LYS A 515 -5.37 -35.84 -10.92
CA LYS A 515 -6.40 -35.67 -11.95
C LYS A 515 -7.77 -35.41 -11.36
N ILE A 516 -8.47 -34.40 -11.85
CA ILE A 516 -9.82 -34.03 -11.40
C ILE A 516 -10.85 -34.99 -12.03
N LEU A 517 -11.54 -35.75 -11.20
CA LEU A 517 -12.56 -36.73 -11.59
C LEU A 517 -13.96 -36.12 -11.67
N SER A 518 -14.23 -35.16 -10.79
CA SER A 518 -15.44 -34.33 -10.77
C SER A 518 -15.12 -32.92 -10.26
N PHE A 519 -15.94 -31.95 -10.64
CA PHE A 519 -15.93 -30.55 -10.22
C PHE A 519 -17.38 -30.11 -9.99
#